data_AF-A0A973D4M3-F1
#
_entry.id   AF-A0A973D4M3-F1
#
_cell.length_a   1.000
_cell.length_b   1.000
_cell.length_c   1.000
_cell.angle_alpha   90.00
_cell.angle_beta   90.00
_cell.angle_gamma   90.00
#
_symmetry.space_group_name_H-M   'P 1'
#
loop_
_entity.id
_entity.type
_entity.pdbx_description
1 polymer ?
#
loop_
_entity_poly.entity_id
_entity_poly.type
_entity_poly.pdbx_seq_one_letter_code
_entity_poly.pdbx_strand_id
1 'polypeptide(L)'
;MKDTKTIMSGAIAGALALSFSAVSPVALAAKPGFEKCQGIVKAGMNDCGTSKHGCAGQASADGLADEWVYIPEGTCSKIVGGSIKGAK
;
A
#
# COMPACT_ATOMS: atom_id res chain seq x y z
N MET A 1 2.84 -60.72 -6.11
CA MET A 1 1.69 -60.23 -6.92
C MET A 1 1.47 -58.80 -6.43
N LYS A 2 2.22 -57.79 -6.92
CA LYS A 2 2.00 -56.99 -8.15
C LYS A 2 0.51 -56.77 -8.43
N ASP A 3 -0.02 -55.66 -7.92
CA ASP A 3 -1.13 -54.95 -8.54
C ASP A 3 -0.91 -53.44 -8.40
N THR A 4 0.04 -52.97 -9.21
CA THR A 4 0.06 -51.63 -9.79
C THR A 4 -1.19 -51.49 -10.65
N LYS A 5 -2.20 -50.76 -10.19
CA LYS A 5 -3.24 -50.18 -11.05
C LYS A 5 -3.48 -48.73 -10.61
N THR A 6 -2.62 -47.83 -11.06
CA THR A 6 -2.85 -47.02 -12.27
C THR A 6 -3.69 -45.79 -11.95
N ILE A 7 -2.96 -44.70 -11.71
CA ILE A 7 -3.15 -43.37 -12.32
C ILE A 7 -4.44 -42.65 -11.90
N MET A 8 -4.38 -41.75 -10.90
CA MET A 8 -3.99 -40.33 -11.09
C MET A 8 -4.50 -39.73 -12.42
N SER A 9 -5.80 -39.41 -12.51
CA SER A 9 -6.34 -38.44 -13.47
C SER A 9 -7.77 -38.08 -13.03
N GLY A 10 -8.19 -36.84 -12.84
CA GLY A 10 -7.51 -35.56 -13.03
C GLY A 10 -7.86 -34.63 -11.87
N ALA A 11 -6.83 -34.05 -11.27
CA ALA A 11 -6.99 -32.86 -10.48
C ALA A 11 -7.52 -31.76 -11.40
N ILE A 12 -8.61 -31.13 -10.97
CA ILE A 12 -9.20 -29.94 -11.58
C ILE A 12 -8.08 -28.90 -11.66
N ALA A 13 -7.48 -28.75 -12.84
CA ALA A 13 -6.57 -27.66 -13.15
C ALA A 13 -7.43 -26.40 -13.32
N GLY A 14 -7.93 -25.89 -12.19
CA GLY A 14 -8.56 -24.58 -12.10
C GLY A 14 -7.50 -23.55 -12.49
N ALA A 15 -7.66 -22.99 -13.69
CA ALA A 15 -6.85 -21.91 -14.19
C ALA A 15 -7.07 -20.67 -13.30
N LEU A 16 -6.31 -20.56 -12.21
CA LEU A 16 -6.13 -19.32 -11.49
C LEU A 16 -5.05 -18.52 -12.21
N ALA A 17 -5.39 -18.04 -13.41
CA ALA A 17 -4.75 -16.88 -13.98
C ALA A 17 -5.16 -15.67 -13.15
N LEU A 18 -4.55 -15.52 -11.97
CA LEU A 18 -4.56 -14.25 -11.27
C LEU A 18 -3.69 -13.32 -12.09
N SER A 19 -4.31 -12.70 -13.09
CA SER A 19 -3.83 -11.47 -13.69
C SER A 19 -3.61 -10.48 -12.56
N PHE A 20 -2.38 -10.40 -12.08
CA PHE A 20 -1.91 -9.25 -11.31
C PHE A 20 -2.02 -8.06 -12.25
N SER A 21 -3.19 -7.43 -12.25
CA SER A 21 -3.42 -6.15 -12.88
C SER A 21 -2.33 -5.23 -12.36
N ALA A 22 -1.44 -4.83 -13.27
CA ALA A 22 -0.41 -3.83 -13.01
C ALA A 22 -1.11 -2.52 -12.65
N VAL A 23 -1.36 -2.30 -11.37
CA VAL A 23 -1.73 -0.99 -10.84
C VAL A 23 -0.44 -0.20 -10.82
N SER A 24 -0.21 0.52 -11.92
CA SER A 24 0.83 1.54 -11.99
C SER A 24 0.62 2.52 -10.83
N PRO A 25 1.65 2.84 -10.03
CA PRO A 25 1.52 3.86 -9.01
C PRO A 25 1.23 5.19 -9.72
N VAL A 26 0.00 5.69 -9.60
CA VAL A 26 -0.29 7.09 -9.92
C VAL A 26 0.54 7.90 -8.94
N ALA A 27 1.66 8.44 -9.44
CA ALA A 27 2.41 9.43 -8.72
C ALA A 27 1.49 10.64 -8.56
N LEU A 28 1.08 10.92 -7.32
CA LEU A 28 0.29 12.11 -7.03
C LEU A 28 1.19 13.32 -7.35
N ALA A 29 0.86 14.02 -8.44
CA ALA A 29 1.51 15.29 -8.75
C ALA A 29 1.30 16.22 -7.55
N ALA A 30 2.37 16.91 -7.11
CA ALA A 30 2.28 17.84 -6.01
C ALA A 30 1.21 18.89 -6.32
N LYS A 31 0.18 18.97 -5.47
CA LYS A 31 -0.85 19.99 -5.54
C LYS A 31 -0.37 21.19 -4.72
N PRO A 32 -0.37 22.41 -5.29
CA PRO A 32 -0.05 23.61 -4.53
C PRO A 32 -0.95 23.73 -3.28
N GLY A 33 -0.37 24.09 -2.14
CA GLY A 33 -1.09 24.27 -0.88
C GLY A 33 -1.35 22.97 -0.10
N PHE A 34 -0.73 21.86 -0.48
CA PHE A 34 -0.84 20.57 0.22
C PHE A 34 0.54 19.99 0.57
N GLU A 35 0.63 19.41 1.76
CA GLU A 35 1.85 18.81 2.32
C GLU A 35 1.62 17.32 2.67
N LYS A 36 2.70 16.55 2.62
CA LYS A 36 2.69 15.13 3.02
C LYS A 36 2.94 15.04 4.51
N CYS A 37 1.97 14.56 5.27
CA CYS A 37 2.06 14.41 6.73
C CYS A 37 2.25 12.95 7.13
N GLN A 38 3.38 12.65 7.77
CA GLN A 38 3.80 11.33 8.24
C GLN A 38 3.49 11.10 9.70
N GLY A 39 3.47 9.82 10.12
CA GLY A 39 3.41 9.43 11.52
C GLY A 39 2.01 9.45 12.15
N ILE A 40 1.00 9.90 11.41
CA ILE A 40 -0.39 10.05 11.88
C ILE A 40 -1.41 9.24 11.08
N VAL A 41 -0.93 8.42 10.15
CA VAL A 41 -1.76 7.66 9.22
C VAL A 41 -2.41 6.48 9.92
N LYS A 42 -3.71 6.26 9.69
CA LYS A 42 -4.42 5.06 10.15
C LYS A 42 -4.10 3.86 9.25
N ALA A 43 -4.14 2.65 9.80
CA ALA A 43 -4.03 1.40 9.05
C ALA A 43 -5.00 1.42 7.85
N GLY A 44 -4.48 1.07 6.68
CA GLY A 44 -5.22 1.08 5.42
C GLY A 44 -5.63 2.45 4.90
N MET A 45 -5.06 3.55 5.40
CA MET A 45 -5.47 4.93 5.04
C MET A 45 -4.29 5.82 4.57
N ASN A 46 -3.17 5.25 4.15
CA ASN A 46 -2.09 6.02 3.52
C ASN A 46 -2.40 6.39 2.08
N ASP A 47 -1.77 7.45 1.60
CA ASP A 47 -1.72 7.80 0.18
C ASP A 47 -0.62 7.04 -0.57
N CYS A 48 -0.73 6.99 -1.91
CA CYS A 48 0.24 6.34 -2.80
C CYS A 48 1.65 6.94 -2.69
N GLY A 49 2.70 6.14 -2.90
CA GLY A 49 4.08 6.64 -2.89
C GLY A 49 4.68 6.78 -1.49
N THR A 50 4.37 5.84 -0.60
CA THR A 50 5.12 5.63 0.65
C THR A 50 6.41 4.86 0.35
N SER A 51 7.34 4.80 1.30
CA SER A 51 8.63 4.11 1.07
C SER A 51 8.51 2.59 1.11
N LYS A 52 7.42 2.05 1.68
CA LYS A 52 7.21 0.61 1.87
C LYS A 52 6.37 -0.01 0.76
N HIS A 53 5.37 0.71 0.25
CA HIS A 53 4.40 0.19 -0.69
C HIS A 53 4.02 1.25 -1.75
N GLY A 54 3.68 0.81 -2.96
CA GLY A 54 3.41 1.73 -4.08
C GLY A 54 2.03 2.39 -4.05
N CYS A 55 1.02 1.68 -3.56
CA CYS A 55 -0.38 2.08 -3.62
C CYS A 55 -0.93 2.58 -2.27
N ALA A 56 -1.97 3.40 -2.34
CA ALA A 56 -2.76 3.84 -1.20
C ALA A 56 -3.43 2.66 -0.48
N GLY A 57 -3.74 2.87 0.81
CA GLY A 57 -4.49 1.91 1.62
C GLY A 57 -3.73 0.65 2.03
N GLN A 58 -2.40 0.69 2.04
CA GLN A 58 -1.51 -0.42 2.40
C GLN A 58 -0.79 -0.27 3.74
N ALA A 59 -1.02 0.81 4.49
CA ALA A 59 -0.49 0.98 5.83
C ALA A 59 -0.91 -0.20 6.72
N SER A 60 0.07 -0.94 7.23
CA SER A 60 -0.18 -2.17 8.01
C SER A 60 -0.62 -1.91 9.45
N ALA A 61 -0.37 -0.71 9.97
CA ALA A 61 -0.71 -0.29 11.32
C ALA A 61 -0.93 1.22 11.38
N ASP A 62 -1.54 1.69 12.47
CA ASP A 62 -1.69 3.09 12.78
C ASP A 62 -0.32 3.73 13.13
N GLY A 63 -0.12 4.99 12.75
CA GLY A 63 1.00 5.83 13.20
C GLY A 63 2.37 5.49 12.62
N LEU A 64 2.43 4.75 11.51
CA LEU A 64 3.70 4.41 10.88
C LEU A 64 4.42 5.67 10.36
N ALA A 65 5.70 5.81 10.72
CA ALA A 65 6.53 6.96 10.33
C ALA A 65 6.74 7.07 8.81
N ASP A 66 6.70 5.94 8.12
CA ASP A 66 6.96 5.82 6.69
C ASP A 66 5.72 6.14 5.84
N GLU A 67 4.55 6.03 6.46
CA GLU A 67 3.23 6.23 5.86
C GLU A 67 2.83 7.70 5.97
N TRP A 68 2.19 8.22 4.93
CA TRP A 68 1.75 9.61 4.91
C TRP A 68 0.35 9.78 4.30
N VAL A 69 -0.27 10.90 4.65
CA VAL A 69 -1.49 11.42 4.01
C VAL A 69 -1.25 12.82 3.46
N TYR A 70 -1.95 13.18 2.39
CA TYR A 70 -1.85 14.49 1.75
C TYR A 70 -2.91 15.42 2.32
N ILE A 71 -2.47 16.46 3.02
CA ILE A 71 -3.34 17.39 3.73
C ILE A 71 -2.98 18.83 3.40
N PRO A 72 -3.87 19.82 3.65
CA PRO A 72 -3.54 21.21 3.42
C PRO A 72 -2.30 21.65 4.22
N GLU A 73 -1.48 22.51 3.62
CA GLU A 73 -0.27 23.06 4.24
C GLU A 73 -0.54 23.67 5.62
N GLY A 74 0.41 23.49 6.55
CA GLY A 74 0.32 23.97 7.92
C GLY A 74 -0.71 23.23 8.78
N THR A 75 -1.25 22.11 8.30
CA THR A 75 -2.13 21.24 9.11
C THR A 75 -1.32 20.22 9.88
N CYS A 76 -0.24 19.67 9.29
CA CYS A 76 0.54 18.59 9.88
C CYS A 76 1.18 19.01 11.22
N SER A 77 1.70 20.23 11.30
CA SER A 77 2.32 20.80 12.51
C SER A 77 1.33 21.01 13.66
N LYS A 78 0.02 21.01 13.38
CA LYS A 78 -1.05 21.13 14.40
C LYS A 78 -1.47 19.78 14.97
N ILE A 79 -0.99 18.68 14.40
CA ILE A 79 -1.35 17.32 14.82
C ILE A 79 -0.21 16.75 15.66
N VAL A 80 -0.53 16.29 16.87
CA VAL A 80 0.44 15.61 17.73
C VAL A 80 0.99 14.37 17.02
N GLY A 81 2.32 14.28 16.92
CA GLY A 81 3.01 13.20 16.21
C GLY A 81 3.10 13.35 14.69
N GLY A 82 2.53 14.42 14.12
CA GLY A 82 2.64 14.74 12.70
C GLY A 82 4.03 15.24 12.32
N SER A 83 4.57 14.75 11.22
CA SER A 83 5.84 15.22 10.64
C SER A 83 5.71 15.46 9.14
N ILE A 84 6.19 16.62 8.66
CA ILE A 84 6.14 16.94 7.23
C ILE A 84 7.24 16.16 6.50
N LYS A 85 6.85 15.29 5.56
CA LYS A 85 7.80 14.52 4.75
C LYS A 85 8.56 15.46 3.83
N GLY A 86 9.88 15.56 4.04
CA GLY A 86 10.76 16.43 3.25
C GLY A 86 11.07 17.78 3.90
N ALA A 87 10.61 18.04 5.13
CA ALA A 87 11.16 19.11 5.95
C ALA A 87 12.62 18.74 6.32
N LYS A 88 13.56 19.32 5.58
CA LYS A 88 14.93 19.55 6.05
C LYS A 88 15.12 21.05 6.19
#